data_AF-A0A7R9CQT0-F1
#
_entry.id   AF-A0A7R9CQT0-F1
#
_cell.length_a   1.000
_cell.length_b   1.000
_cell.length_c   1.000
_cell.angle_alpha   90.00
_cell.angle_beta   90.00
_cell.angle_gamma   90.00
#
_symmetry.space_group_name_H-M   'P 1'
#
loop_
_entity.id
_entity.type
_entity.pdbx_description
1 polymer ?
#
loop_
_entity_poly.entity_id
_entity_poly.type
_entity_poly.pdbx_seq_one_letter_code
_entity_poly.pdbx_strand_id
1 'polypeptide(L)'
;MDSTPFCHLTESLGEGIKIKFSSEFLASSLTRFLKQIRRNREEEAKLMANVPGWEVGTWYGEPIYKTLPTDTLIEPIFHEYFAHAAPSDTEKRLFFRLWT
;
A
#
# COMPACT_ATOMS: atom_id res chain seq x y z
N MET A 1 18.34 34.28 -30.46
CA MET A 1 18.11 32.84 -30.68
C MET A 1 18.51 32.18 -29.37
N ASP A 2 17.64 31.88 -28.42
CA ASP A 2 16.19 31.62 -28.45
C ASP A 2 15.57 32.11 -27.11
N SER A 3 14.70 33.12 -27.15
CA SER A 3 13.24 32.99 -26.89
C SER A 3 12.90 32.37 -25.52
N THR A 4 12.92 33.18 -24.46
CA THR A 4 11.73 33.69 -23.71
C THR A 4 11.55 32.95 -22.36
N PRO A 5 10.65 33.37 -21.45
CA PRO A 5 11.03 34.11 -20.25
C PRO A 5 10.34 33.55 -18.98
N PHE A 6 11.06 33.23 -17.90
CA PHE A 6 10.40 32.84 -16.65
C PHE A 6 9.86 34.06 -15.88
N CYS A 7 9.16 34.94 -16.58
CA CYS A 7 8.41 36.05 -16.03
C CYS A 7 7.03 36.04 -16.68
N HIS A 8 6.20 35.07 -16.30
CA HIS A 8 4.75 35.19 -16.27
C HIS A 8 4.19 34.10 -15.33
N LEU A 9 3.18 34.49 -14.56
CA LEU A 9 2.19 33.66 -13.88
C LEU A 9 2.46 33.32 -12.41
N THR A 10 2.26 34.35 -11.59
CA THR A 10 1.81 34.28 -10.20
C THR A 10 0.39 33.67 -10.06
N GLU A 11 0.14 32.53 -10.71
CA GLU A 11 -1.01 31.63 -10.48
C GLU A 11 -0.58 30.32 -9.77
N SER A 12 0.72 30.13 -9.56
CA SER A 12 1.34 28.86 -9.13
C SER A 12 1.26 28.53 -7.63
N LEU A 13 0.67 29.39 -6.79
CA LEU A 13 0.55 29.14 -5.35
C LEU A 13 -0.44 28.01 -5.04
N GLY A 14 -1.48 27.84 -5.86
CA GLY A 14 -2.44 26.73 -5.74
C GLY A 14 -1.83 25.39 -6.15
N GLU A 15 -1.05 25.37 -7.23
CA GLU A 15 -0.40 24.15 -7.75
C GLU A 15 0.82 23.76 -6.93
N GLY A 16 1.61 24.72 -6.42
CA GLY A 16 2.74 24.43 -5.54
C GLY A 16 2.33 23.81 -4.21
N ILE A 17 1.24 24.30 -3.59
CA ILE A 17 0.65 23.67 -2.39
C ILE A 17 0.08 22.29 -2.74
N LYS A 18 -0.58 22.15 -3.90
CA LYS A 18 -1.14 20.86 -4.35
C LYS A 18 -0.06 19.81 -4.66
N ILE A 19 1.05 20.21 -5.27
CA ILE A 19 2.19 19.34 -5.58
C ILE A 19 2.94 18.97 -4.29
N LYS A 20 3.19 19.95 -3.40
CA LYS A 20 3.87 19.70 -2.12
C LYS A 20 3.03 18.84 -1.17
N PHE A 21 1.73 19.12 -1.08
CA PHE A 21 0.80 18.29 -0.32
C PHE A 21 0.67 16.89 -0.92
N SER A 22 0.66 16.77 -2.26
CA SER A 22 0.62 15.48 -2.96
C SER A 22 1.82 14.59 -2.58
N SER A 23 3.06 15.11 -2.63
CA SER A 23 4.24 14.28 -2.32
C SER A 23 4.33 13.86 -0.84
N GLU A 24 4.00 14.76 0.10
CA GLU A 24 3.96 14.46 1.54
C GLU A 24 2.84 13.47 1.88
N PHE A 25 1.66 13.67 1.29
CA PHE A 25 0.51 12.76 1.46
C PHE A 25 0.83 11.36 0.91
N LEU A 26 1.42 11.27 -0.28
CA LEU A 26 1.84 10.00 -0.88
C LEU A 26 2.85 9.26 0.01
N ALA A 27 3.86 9.96 0.52
CA ALA A 27 4.86 9.37 1.43
C ALA A 27 4.23 8.86 2.74
N SER A 28 3.34 9.66 3.34
CA SER A 28 2.60 9.28 4.56
C SER A 28 1.70 8.07 4.33
N SER A 29 0.97 8.04 3.21
CA SER A 29 0.08 6.95 2.82
C SER A 29 0.85 5.65 2.58
N LEU A 30 1.94 5.70 1.82
CA LEU A 30 2.80 4.54 1.55
C LEU A 30 3.40 3.98 2.86
N THR A 31 3.86 4.86 3.75
CA THR A 31 4.37 4.46 5.07
C THR A 31 3.31 3.74 5.89
N ARG A 32 2.09 4.27 5.93
CA ARG A 32 0.96 3.65 6.65
C ARG A 32 0.61 2.29 6.07
N PHE A 33 0.60 2.17 4.75
CA PHE A 33 0.34 0.93 4.03
C PHE A 33 1.39 -0.14 4.35
N LEU A 34 2.68 0.18 4.26
CA LEU A 34 3.77 -0.75 4.58
C LEU A 34 3.77 -1.19 6.04
N LYS A 35 3.42 -0.29 6.97
CA LYS A 35 3.25 -0.63 8.39
C LYS A 35 2.15 -1.66 8.62
N GLN A 36 1.04 -1.56 7.88
CA GLN A 36 -0.05 -2.53 7.99
C GLN A 36 0.39 -3.91 7.47
N ILE A 37 1.07 -3.98 6.32
CA ILE A 37 1.60 -5.23 5.78
C ILE A 37 2.57 -5.89 6.76
N ARG A 38 3.47 -5.10 7.37
CA ARG A 38 4.40 -5.60 8.37
C ARG A 38 3.68 -6.21 9.58
N ARG A 39 2.62 -5.55 10.07
CA ARG A 39 1.81 -6.10 11.16
C ARG A 39 1.13 -7.42 10.77
N ASN A 40 0.60 -7.51 9.56
CA ASN A 40 -0.04 -8.75 9.09
C ASN A 40 0.99 -9.90 9.03
N ARG A 41 2.23 -9.65 8.60
CA ARG A 41 3.33 -10.64 8.64
C ARG A 41 3.72 -11.06 10.06
N GLU A 42 3.76 -10.12 11.00
CA GLU A 42 4.06 -10.42 12.41
C GLU A 42 2.97 -11.29 13.04
N GLU A 43 1.70 -11.06 12.71
CA GLU A 43 0.58 -11.90 13.17
C GLU A 43 0.56 -13.27 12.47
N GLU A 44 0.89 -13.34 11.18
CA GLU A 44 1.07 -14.60 10.45
C GLU A 44 2.14 -15.47 11.13
N ALA A 45 3.28 -14.88 11.52
CA ALA A 45 4.35 -15.58 12.23
C ALA A 45 3.87 -16.19 13.56
N LYS A 46 3.01 -15.47 14.30
CA LYS A 46 2.41 -15.97 15.54
C LYS A 46 1.39 -17.08 15.29
N LEU A 47 0.53 -16.89 14.30
CA LEU A 47 -0.53 -17.86 13.97
C LEU A 47 0.06 -19.18 13.46
N MET A 48 1.11 -19.11 12.65
CA MET A 48 1.70 -20.26 11.97
C MET A 48 2.89 -20.87 12.71
N ALA A 49 3.24 -20.38 13.90
CA ALA A 49 4.36 -20.89 14.71
C ALA A 49 4.27 -22.39 15.03
N ASN A 50 3.07 -22.97 15.06
CA ASN A 50 2.86 -24.39 15.39
C ASN A 50 2.91 -25.31 14.16
N VAL A 51 3.07 -24.76 12.95
CA VAL A 51 3.08 -25.55 11.70
C VAL A 51 4.53 -25.87 11.31
N PRO A 52 4.93 -27.15 11.28
CA PRO A 52 6.30 -27.53 10.92
C PRO A 52 6.59 -27.19 9.45
N GLY A 53 7.68 -26.48 9.20
CA GLY A 53 8.11 -26.09 7.85
C GLY A 53 7.37 -24.89 7.27
N TRP A 54 6.64 -24.12 8.07
CA TRP A 54 6.03 -22.87 7.61
C TRP A 54 7.03 -21.72 7.59
N GLU A 55 7.24 -21.13 6.41
CA GLU A 55 8.00 -19.90 6.24
C GLU A 55 7.03 -18.75 5.93
N VAL A 56 7.08 -17.69 6.75
CA VAL A 56 6.20 -16.52 6.65
C VAL A 56 6.30 -15.88 5.27
N GLY A 57 5.17 -15.67 4.61
CA GLY A 57 5.11 -15.11 3.25
C GLY A 57 5.40 -16.11 2.13
N THR A 58 5.46 -17.41 2.42
CA THR A 58 5.47 -18.49 1.42
C THR A 58 4.25 -19.40 1.62
N TRP A 59 3.85 -20.07 0.54
CA TRP A 59 2.88 -21.15 0.62
C TRP A 59 3.63 -22.48 0.69
N TYR A 60 3.84 -23.02 1.90
CA TYR A 60 4.57 -24.28 2.13
C TYR A 60 5.95 -24.33 1.43
N GLY A 61 6.72 -23.23 1.50
CA GLY A 61 8.05 -23.13 0.88
C GLY A 61 8.05 -22.74 -0.60
N GLU A 62 6.87 -22.59 -1.24
CA GLU A 62 6.77 -22.03 -2.59
C GLU A 62 6.33 -20.55 -2.55
N PRO A 63 6.93 -19.66 -3.36
CA PRO A 63 6.40 -18.33 -3.56
C PRO A 63 5.04 -18.41 -4.28
N ILE A 64 4.06 -17.65 -3.80
CA ILE A 64 2.70 -17.61 -4.38
C ILE A 64 2.74 -17.19 -5.86
N TYR A 65 3.64 -16.27 -6.20
CA TYR A 65 3.79 -15.73 -7.55
C TYR A 65 5.02 -16.31 -8.24
N LYS A 66 4.79 -17.23 -9.18
CA LYS A 66 5.85 -17.95 -9.92
C LYS A 66 6.40 -17.19 -11.13
N THR A 67 5.62 -16.26 -11.67
CA THR A 67 5.91 -15.58 -12.96
C THR A 67 6.46 -14.16 -12.79
N LEU A 68 6.43 -13.61 -11.58
CA LEU A 68 6.83 -12.23 -11.32
C LEU A 68 8.28 -12.14 -10.84
N PRO A 69 9.00 -11.05 -11.15
CA PRO A 69 10.32 -10.81 -10.59
C PRO A 69 10.23 -10.72 -9.07
N THR A 70 11.19 -11.30 -8.35
CA THR A 70 11.23 -11.30 -6.87
C THR A 70 11.26 -9.89 -6.27
N ASP A 71 11.74 -8.90 -7.01
CA ASP A 71 11.84 -7.49 -6.57
C ASP A 71 10.55 -6.68 -6.78
N THR A 72 9.45 -7.34 -7.20
CA THR A 72 8.18 -6.65 -7.40
C THR A 72 7.34 -6.63 -6.13
N LEU A 73 6.94 -5.43 -5.71
CA LEU A 73 5.95 -5.27 -4.65
C LEU A 73 4.58 -5.60 -5.22
N ILE A 74 3.97 -6.65 -4.71
CA ILE A 74 2.63 -7.05 -5.10
C ILE A 74 1.65 -6.42 -4.13
N GLU A 75 0.71 -5.67 -4.67
CA GLU A 75 -0.34 -5.05 -3.86
C GLU A 75 -1.27 -6.15 -3.32
N PRO A 76 -1.46 -6.23 -1.99
CA PRO A 76 -2.33 -7.22 -1.39
C PRO A 76 -3.78 -6.96 -1.80
N ILE A 77 -4.57 -8.01 -1.91
CA ILE A 77 -6.00 -7.85 -2.14
C ILE A 77 -6.68 -7.28 -0.89
N PHE A 78 -7.91 -6.77 -1.05
CA PHE A 78 -8.64 -6.13 0.04
C PHE A 78 -8.74 -7.01 1.29
N HIS A 79 -9.05 -8.29 1.10
CA HIS A 79 -9.23 -9.25 2.18
C HIS A 79 -7.92 -9.55 2.92
N GLU A 80 -6.78 -9.55 2.22
CA GLU A 80 -5.46 -9.74 2.83
C GLU A 80 -5.04 -8.51 3.64
N TYR A 81 -5.29 -7.31 3.10
CA TYR A 81 -4.93 -6.08 3.79
C TYR A 81 -5.74 -5.88 5.08
N PHE A 82 -7.03 -6.24 5.07
CA PHE A 82 -7.95 -6.13 6.22
C PHE A 82 -8.22 -7.46 6.95
N ALA A 83 -7.36 -8.46 6.80
CA ALA A 83 -7.56 -9.79 7.37
C ALA A 83 -7.80 -9.80 8.90
N HIS A 84 -7.20 -8.85 9.61
CA HIS A 84 -7.31 -8.72 11.07
C HIS A 84 -8.27 -7.61 11.53
N ALA A 85 -9.03 -7.00 10.62
CA ALA A 85 -10.04 -6.01 10.98
C ALA A 85 -11.35 -6.69 11.42
N ALA A 86 -12.12 -6.00 12.26
CA ALA A 86 -13.45 -6.48 12.65
C ALA A 86 -14.36 -6.62 11.41
N PRO A 87 -15.20 -7.67 11.31
CA PRO A 87 -16.07 -7.89 10.15
C PRO A 87 -16.91 -6.65 9.80
N SER A 88 -17.48 -5.99 10.81
CA SER A 88 -18.27 -4.77 10.64
C SER A 88 -17.51 -3.60 10.01
N ASP A 89 -16.20 -3.49 10.30
CA ASP A 89 -15.36 -2.43 9.73
C ASP A 89 -14.94 -2.77 8.31
N THR A 90 -14.64 -4.04 8.05
CA THR A 90 -14.34 -4.56 6.72
C THR A 90 -15.54 -4.39 5.79
N GLU A 91 -16.76 -4.70 6.24
CA GLU A 91 -18.01 -4.52 5.48
C GLU A 91 -18.26 -3.06 5.11
N LYS A 92 -18.12 -2.13 6.07
CA LYS A 92 -18.27 -0.69 5.79
C LYS A 92 -17.29 -0.21 4.73
N ARG A 93 -16.03 -0.67 4.81
CA ARG A 93 -14.97 -0.31 3.85
C ARG A 93 -15.18 -0.97 2.49
N LEU A 94 -15.63 -2.23 2.45
CA LEU A 94 -16.00 -2.94 1.22
C LEU A 94 -17.15 -2.23 0.53
N PHE A 95 -18.20 -1.91 1.28
CA PHE A 95 -19.34 -1.18 0.78
C PHE A 95 -18.91 0.15 0.16
N PHE A 96 -18.09 0.92 0.87
CA PHE A 96 -17.58 2.18 0.34
C PHE A 96 -16.73 1.99 -0.92
N ARG A 97 -15.88 0.95 -0.98
CA ARG A 97 -15.03 0.64 -2.14
C ARG A 97 -15.83 0.21 -3.38
N LEU A 98 -16.94 -0.50 -3.19
CA LEU A 98 -17.70 -1.10 -4.29
C LEU A 98 -18.78 -0.17 -4.86
N TRP A 99 -19.30 0.77 -4.05
CA TRP A 99 -20.49 1.56 -4.38
C TRP A 99 -20.26 3.07 -4.46
N THR A 100 -19.03 3.56 -4.31
CA THR A 100 -18.65 4.97 -4.50
C THR A 100 -17.74 5.11 -5.70
#